data_AF-A0A0F9F8U7-F1
#
_entry.id   AF-A0A0F9F8U7-F1
#
_cell.length_a   1.000
_cell.length_b   1.000
_cell.length_c   1.000
_cell.angle_alpha   90.00
_cell.angle_beta   90.00
_cell.angle_gamma   90.00
#
_symmetry.space_group_name_H-M   'P 1'
#
loop_
_entity.id
_entity.type
_entity.pdbx_description
1 polymer ?
#
loop_
_entity_poly.entity_id
_entity_poly.type
_entity_poly.pdbx_seq_one_letter_code
_entity_poly.pdbx_strand_id
1 'polypeptide(L)'
;MTYALESQEPLVSYVLDSIDKQGVELEGHIRKSLDYSKIPYQHIDLEKLNKSAFIKNSVKVLVVHDISALNDKAIAAVIQFIVAGGTLFLPQGSADRSFGFFAGVKQGAGYKLDLDAQGFDFKANIVPDFKGKTVKNGLRHYGLEAANFKENIEILVTAQSNPDYPVIVKNKEINNED
;
A
#
# COMPACT_ATOMS: atom_id res chain seq x y z
N MET A 1 -0.04 18.66 17.15
CA MET A 1 -1.15 18.90 16.19
C MET A 1 -2.36 18.12 16.69
N THR A 2 -3.56 18.70 16.65
CA THR A 2 -4.79 18.04 17.14
C THR A 2 -5.54 17.47 15.95
N TYR A 3 -5.64 16.14 15.88
CA TYR A 3 -6.39 15.42 14.85
C TYR A 3 -7.87 15.34 15.22
N ALA A 4 -8.73 15.01 14.24
CA ALA A 4 -10.10 14.62 14.55
C ALA A 4 -10.12 13.34 15.42
N LEU A 5 -11.17 13.20 16.23
CA LEU A 5 -11.40 11.99 17.01
C LEU A 5 -11.59 10.79 16.07
N GLU A 6 -11.16 9.62 16.53
CA GLU A 6 -11.30 8.39 15.77
C GLU A 6 -12.76 7.95 15.66
N SER A 7 -13.11 7.42 14.50
CA SER A 7 -14.47 6.99 14.18
C SER A 7 -14.75 5.59 14.72
N GLN A 8 -15.97 5.39 15.24
CA GLN A 8 -16.46 4.05 15.53
C GLN A 8 -16.83 3.27 14.25
N GLU A 9 -17.18 3.99 13.18
CA GLU A 9 -17.45 3.47 11.83
C GLU A 9 -16.43 4.06 10.85
N PRO A 10 -15.17 3.57 10.85
CA PRO A 10 -14.12 4.06 9.96
C PRO A 10 -14.36 3.60 8.52
N LEU A 11 -14.02 4.44 7.55
CA LEU A 11 -13.87 4.01 6.15
C LEU A 11 -12.42 3.61 5.85
N VAL A 12 -11.46 4.21 6.56
CA VAL A 12 -10.04 3.90 6.46
C VAL A 12 -9.53 3.45 7.81
N SER A 13 -8.78 2.35 7.84
CA SER A 13 -8.03 1.91 9.02
C SER A 13 -6.56 1.77 8.72
N TYR A 14 -5.71 2.26 9.63
CA TYR A 14 -4.26 2.07 9.56
C TYR A 14 -3.82 1.05 10.60
N VAL A 15 -3.03 0.06 10.20
CA VAL A 15 -2.41 -0.88 11.14
C VAL A 15 -1.17 -0.21 11.70
N LEU A 16 -1.23 0.19 12.97
CA LEU A 16 -0.18 0.94 13.64
C LEU A 16 0.71 -0.02 14.42
N ASP A 17 1.99 -0.01 14.06
CA ASP A 17 3.05 -0.53 14.93
C ASP A 17 3.71 0.64 15.66
N SER A 18 3.60 0.67 16.99
CA SER A 18 4.13 1.76 17.81
C SER A 18 5.66 1.78 17.91
N ILE A 19 6.32 0.65 17.61
CA ILE A 19 7.79 0.58 17.61
C ILE A 19 8.40 1.02 16.28
N ASP A 20 7.61 1.02 15.21
CA ASP A 20 8.02 1.48 13.88
C ASP A 20 7.82 3.00 13.74
N LYS A 21 8.91 3.75 13.91
CA LYS A 21 8.90 5.21 13.83
C LYS A 21 8.46 5.73 12.47
N GLN A 22 8.82 5.06 11.37
CA GLN A 22 8.44 5.48 10.03
C GLN A 22 6.95 5.24 9.81
N GLY A 23 6.45 4.09 10.25
CA GLY A 23 5.03 3.77 10.26
C GLY A 23 4.20 4.77 11.08
N VAL A 24 4.69 5.22 12.24
CA VAL A 24 4.02 6.25 13.05
C VAL A 24 4.00 7.62 12.35
N GLU A 25 5.10 8.03 11.72
CA GLU A 25 5.16 9.30 10.99
C GLU A 25 4.22 9.29 9.78
N LEU A 26 4.22 8.19 9.03
CA LEU A 26 3.34 8.00 7.88
C LEU A 26 1.85 7.95 8.25
N GLU A 27 1.52 7.31 9.38
CA GLU A 27 0.16 7.35 9.95
C GLU A 27 -0.31 8.80 10.10
N GLY A 28 0.53 9.66 10.68
CA GLY A 28 0.21 11.07 10.89
C GLY A 28 -0.04 11.81 9.58
N HIS A 29 0.73 11.54 8.53
CA HIS A 29 0.54 12.13 7.20
C HIS A 29 -0.76 11.68 6.52
N ILE A 30 -1.09 10.39 6.63
CA ILE A 30 -2.33 9.82 6.08
C ILE A 30 -3.53 10.37 6.85
N ARG A 31 -3.51 10.28 8.18
CA ARG A 31 -4.57 10.79 9.06
C ARG A 31 -4.85 12.26 8.82
N LYS A 32 -3.80 13.09 8.69
CA LYS A 32 -3.95 14.51 8.37
C LYS A 32 -4.71 14.72 7.06
N SER A 33 -4.36 13.98 6.02
CA SER A 33 -5.01 14.08 4.70
C SER A 33 -6.49 13.65 4.77
N LEU A 34 -6.78 12.57 5.50
CA LEU A 34 -8.14 12.07 5.73
C LEU A 34 -8.98 13.08 6.53
N ASP A 35 -8.42 13.67 7.59
CA ASP A 35 -9.06 14.68 8.43
C ASP A 35 -9.46 15.94 7.64
N TYR A 36 -8.61 16.38 6.70
CA TYR A 36 -8.94 17.49 5.79
C TYR A 36 -10.12 17.13 4.89
N SER A 37 -10.15 15.90 4.37
CA SER A 37 -11.21 15.39 3.49
C SER A 37 -12.48 14.91 4.22
N LYS A 38 -12.49 14.95 5.57
CA LYS A 38 -13.58 14.44 6.42
C LYS A 38 -13.88 12.95 6.21
N ILE A 39 -12.88 12.18 5.81
CA ILE A 39 -13.01 10.73 5.69
C ILE A 39 -12.85 10.09 7.08
N PRO A 40 -13.83 9.28 7.56
CA PRO A 40 -13.76 8.63 8.86
C PRO A 40 -12.58 7.67 8.97
N TYR A 41 -11.80 7.83 10.04
CA TYR A 41 -10.52 7.14 10.25
C TYR A 41 -10.45 6.50 11.65
N GLN A 42 -9.73 5.39 11.76
CA GLN A 42 -9.23 4.85 13.03
C GLN A 42 -7.84 4.20 12.80
N HIS A 43 -7.06 4.02 13.86
CA HIS A 43 -5.96 3.06 13.82
C HIS A 43 -6.39 1.71 14.43
N ILE A 44 -5.65 0.66 14.10
CA ILE A 44 -5.74 -0.67 14.71
C ILE A 44 -4.34 -1.01 15.18
N ASP A 45 -4.16 -1.28 16.48
CA ASP A 45 -2.87 -1.74 16.99
C ASP A 45 -2.45 -3.05 16.32
N LEU A 46 -1.20 -3.14 15.87
CA LEU A 46 -0.64 -4.34 15.26
C LEU A 46 -0.85 -5.58 16.14
N GLU A 47 -0.53 -5.48 17.44
CA GLU A 47 -0.70 -6.59 18.38
C GLU A 47 -2.15 -7.06 18.48
N LYS A 48 -3.09 -6.12 18.45
CA LYS A 48 -4.52 -6.43 18.50
C LYS A 48 -4.98 -7.11 17.23
N LEU A 49 -4.52 -6.67 16.06
CA LEU A 49 -4.81 -7.33 14.79
C LEU A 49 -4.21 -8.74 14.76
N ASN A 50 -2.96 -8.90 15.16
CA ASN A 50 -2.29 -10.19 15.25
C ASN A 50 -2.97 -11.16 16.23
N LYS A 51 -3.59 -10.66 17.30
CA LYS A 51 -4.30 -11.48 18.28
C LYS A 51 -5.74 -11.84 17.86
N SER A 52 -6.48 -10.86 17.36
CA SER A 52 -7.93 -10.99 17.10
C SER A 52 -8.27 -11.29 15.64
N ALA A 53 -7.36 -10.97 14.71
CA ALA A 53 -7.58 -11.02 13.26
C ALA A 53 -8.86 -10.29 12.82
N PHE A 54 -9.23 -9.23 13.54
CA PHE A 54 -10.50 -8.54 13.34
C PHE A 54 -10.31 -7.20 12.63
N ILE A 55 -11.01 -7.04 11.51
CA ILE A 55 -11.15 -5.79 10.76
C ILE A 55 -12.64 -5.44 10.75
N LYS A 56 -12.99 -4.19 11.10
CA LYS A 56 -14.41 -3.76 11.14
C LYS A 56 -15.02 -3.77 9.73
N ASN A 57 -16.29 -4.16 9.61
CA ASN A 57 -17.01 -4.24 8.34
C ASN A 57 -17.20 -2.88 7.62
N SER A 58 -17.17 -1.77 8.36
CA SER A 58 -17.23 -0.42 7.79
C SER A 58 -15.96 -0.03 7.02
N VAL A 59 -14.82 -0.65 7.34
CA VAL A 59 -13.54 -0.36 6.67
C VAL A 59 -13.66 -0.72 5.18
N LYS A 60 -13.23 0.22 4.34
CA LYS A 60 -13.11 0.05 2.88
C LYS A 60 -11.67 0.07 2.42
N VAL A 61 -10.80 0.77 3.15
CA VAL A 61 -9.36 0.80 2.90
C VAL A 61 -8.61 0.42 4.17
N LEU A 62 -7.79 -0.62 4.09
CA LEU A 62 -6.83 -0.98 5.13
C LEU A 62 -5.45 -0.54 4.67
N VAL A 63 -4.77 0.25 5.49
CA VAL A 63 -3.39 0.67 5.26
C VAL A 63 -2.47 -0.15 6.15
N VAL A 64 -1.45 -0.76 5.56
CA VAL A 64 -0.42 -1.52 6.28
C VAL A 64 0.94 -1.04 5.79
N HIS A 65 1.75 -0.50 6.70
CA HIS A 65 3.09 -0.01 6.36
C HIS A 65 4.07 -1.15 6.09
N ASP A 66 4.20 -2.07 7.05
CA ASP A 66 5.02 -3.27 6.93
C ASP A 66 4.14 -4.52 7.05
N ILE A 67 3.91 -5.18 5.93
CA ILE A 67 3.12 -6.42 5.88
C ILE A 67 3.82 -7.59 6.57
N SER A 68 5.16 -7.57 6.67
CA SER A 68 5.94 -8.67 7.26
C SER A 68 5.76 -8.75 8.78
N ALA A 69 5.24 -7.69 9.40
CA ALA A 69 4.91 -7.64 10.83
C ALA A 69 3.59 -8.36 11.17
N LEU A 70 2.78 -8.70 10.16
CA LEU A 70 1.55 -9.46 10.35
C LEU A 70 1.84 -10.96 10.51
N ASN A 71 1.16 -11.61 11.45
CA ASN A 71 1.18 -13.06 11.56
C ASN A 71 0.18 -13.72 10.59
N ASP A 72 0.26 -15.05 10.46
CA ASP A 72 -0.60 -15.82 9.55
C ASP A 72 -2.10 -15.58 9.76
N LYS A 73 -2.54 -15.37 11.01
CA LYS A 73 -3.96 -15.09 11.31
C LYS A 73 -4.36 -13.72 10.80
N ALA A 74 -3.54 -12.70 11.01
CA ALA A 74 -3.79 -11.36 10.49
C ALA A 74 -3.74 -11.33 8.96
N ILE A 75 -2.77 -12.03 8.35
CA ILE A 75 -2.69 -12.18 6.88
C ILE A 75 -3.97 -12.82 6.32
N ALA A 76 -4.46 -13.90 6.93
CA ALA A 76 -5.72 -14.53 6.51
C ALA A 76 -6.91 -13.56 6.59
N ALA A 77 -7.00 -12.73 7.64
CA ALA A 77 -8.03 -11.70 7.75
C ALA A 77 -7.90 -10.60 6.69
N VAL A 78 -6.66 -10.18 6.36
CA VAL A 78 -6.41 -9.22 5.27
C VAL A 78 -6.84 -9.79 3.93
N ILE A 79 -6.54 -11.07 3.65
CA ILE A 79 -7.00 -11.75 2.43
C ILE A 79 -8.53 -11.77 2.38
N GLN A 80 -9.20 -12.16 3.47
CA GLN A 80 -10.67 -12.16 3.53
C GLN A 80 -11.27 -10.78 3.32
N PHE A 81 -10.65 -9.74 3.90
CA PHE A 81 -11.05 -8.35 3.69
C PHE A 81 -10.96 -7.94 2.21
N ILE A 82 -9.88 -8.31 1.51
CA ILE A 82 -9.71 -8.02 0.08
C ILE A 82 -10.73 -8.79 -0.77
N VAL A 83 -10.94 -10.09 -0.49
CA VAL A 83 -11.93 -10.93 -1.17
C VAL A 83 -13.35 -10.38 -0.99
N ALA A 84 -13.64 -9.77 0.16
CA ALA A 84 -14.91 -9.09 0.42
C ALA A 84 -15.05 -7.71 -0.28
N GLY A 85 -14.09 -7.32 -1.12
CA GLY A 85 -14.09 -6.06 -1.87
C GLY A 85 -13.39 -4.90 -1.15
N GLY A 86 -12.68 -5.18 -0.05
CA GLY A 86 -11.82 -4.22 0.62
C GLY A 86 -10.57 -3.89 -0.21
N THR A 87 -10.01 -2.70 0.01
CA THR A 87 -8.76 -2.28 -0.63
C THR A 87 -7.61 -2.30 0.37
N LEU A 88 -6.56 -3.08 0.10
CA LEU A 88 -5.30 -3.00 0.82
C LEU A 88 -4.42 -1.92 0.17
N PHE A 89 -3.95 -0.97 0.98
CA PHE A 89 -3.00 0.04 0.55
C PHE A 89 -1.65 -0.19 1.26
N LEU A 90 -0.62 -0.45 0.45
CA LEU A 90 0.75 -0.64 0.90
C LEU A 90 1.55 0.58 0.44
N PRO A 91 1.80 1.55 1.34
CA PRO A 91 2.41 2.83 0.96
C PRO A 91 3.91 2.73 0.71
N GLN A 92 4.54 1.63 1.11
CA GLN A 92 5.97 1.39 0.94
C GLN A 92 6.21 0.03 0.29
N GLY A 93 7.18 -0.01 -0.63
CA GLY A 93 7.66 -1.26 -1.22
C GLY A 93 8.51 -2.05 -0.24
N SER A 94 8.40 -3.38 -0.31
CA SER A 94 9.26 -4.30 0.45
C SER A 94 9.75 -5.44 -0.44
N ALA A 95 10.91 -6.00 -0.09
CA ALA A 95 11.43 -7.23 -0.70
C ALA A 95 10.84 -8.50 -0.04
N ASP A 96 9.94 -8.33 0.94
CA ASP A 96 9.23 -9.43 1.58
C ASP A 96 8.31 -10.17 0.60
N ARG A 97 8.23 -11.50 0.74
CA ARG A 97 7.39 -12.32 -0.15
C ARG A 97 5.90 -12.04 0.02
N SER A 98 5.46 -11.73 1.23
CA SER A 98 4.06 -11.40 1.50
C SER A 98 3.70 -10.08 0.82
N PHE A 99 4.62 -9.09 0.85
CA PHE A 99 4.46 -7.88 0.04
C PHE A 99 4.33 -8.23 -1.44
N GLY A 100 5.23 -9.08 -1.96
CA GLY A 100 5.19 -9.53 -3.34
C GLY A 100 3.85 -10.13 -3.74
N PHE A 101 3.29 -11.01 -2.90
CA PHE A 101 1.98 -11.61 -3.11
C PHE A 101 0.87 -10.55 -3.28
N PHE A 102 0.76 -9.60 -2.34
CA PHE A 102 -0.26 -8.55 -2.42
C PHE A 102 -0.02 -7.57 -3.58
N ALA A 103 1.24 -7.23 -3.86
CA ALA A 103 1.63 -6.28 -4.89
C ALA A 103 1.57 -6.86 -6.33
N GLY A 104 1.34 -8.16 -6.48
CA GLY A 104 1.27 -8.82 -7.79
C GLY A 104 2.64 -9.17 -8.38
N VAL A 105 3.63 -9.45 -7.55
CA VAL A 105 4.91 -10.05 -7.95
C VAL A 105 4.67 -11.49 -8.37
N LYS A 106 5.30 -11.92 -9.46
CA LYS A 106 5.15 -13.29 -10.00
C LYS A 106 5.88 -14.30 -9.13
N GLN A 107 5.40 -15.54 -9.13
CA GLN A 107 6.10 -16.63 -8.47
C GLN A 107 7.50 -16.84 -9.05
N GLY A 108 8.47 -17.16 -8.18
CA GLY A 108 9.85 -17.37 -8.61
C GLY A 108 10.57 -16.12 -9.13
N ALA A 109 9.99 -14.92 -8.95
CA ALA A 109 10.68 -13.67 -9.28
C ALA A 109 12.05 -13.59 -8.60
N GLY A 110 13.02 -12.98 -9.27
CA GLY A 110 14.36 -12.79 -8.73
C GLY A 110 14.49 -11.62 -7.75
N TYR A 111 13.43 -10.83 -7.56
CA TYR A 111 13.39 -9.61 -6.74
C TYR A 111 14.50 -8.61 -7.10
N LYS A 112 14.81 -8.49 -8.39
CA LYS A 112 15.81 -7.54 -8.89
C LYS A 112 15.34 -6.10 -8.70
N LEU A 113 16.26 -5.22 -8.31
CA LEU A 113 15.99 -3.80 -8.04
C LEU A 113 16.56 -2.91 -9.14
N ASP A 114 15.83 -1.85 -9.49
CA ASP A 114 16.36 -0.74 -10.28
C ASP A 114 16.80 0.37 -9.31
N LEU A 115 18.09 0.71 -9.34
CA LEU A 115 18.70 1.69 -8.43
C LEU A 115 18.78 3.10 -9.03
N ASP A 116 18.42 3.25 -10.31
CA ASP A 116 18.62 4.47 -11.10
C ASP A 116 17.31 5.15 -11.49
N ALA A 117 16.19 4.42 -11.48
CA ALA A 117 14.85 4.93 -11.78
C ALA A 117 14.45 6.11 -10.86
N GLN A 118 14.04 7.21 -11.48
CA GLN A 118 13.81 8.50 -10.84
C GLN A 118 12.58 9.25 -11.36
N GLY A 119 12.03 10.09 -10.48
CA GLY A 119 10.89 10.96 -10.79
C GLY A 119 9.60 10.18 -11.06
N PHE A 120 8.55 10.87 -11.47
CA PHE A 120 7.22 10.27 -11.62
C PHE A 120 6.62 10.63 -12.98
N ASP A 121 5.98 9.66 -13.62
CA ASP A 121 5.14 9.87 -14.80
C ASP A 121 3.79 9.18 -14.59
N PHE A 122 2.73 9.99 -14.50
CA PHE A 122 1.41 9.54 -14.05
C PHE A 122 0.60 8.98 -15.21
N LYS A 123 0.30 7.68 -15.19
CA LYS A 123 -0.50 6.99 -16.21
C LYS A 123 -2.01 7.05 -15.93
N ALA A 124 -2.37 7.29 -14.67
CA ALA A 124 -3.74 7.40 -14.18
C ALA A 124 -3.96 8.66 -13.33
N ASN A 125 -5.22 9.07 -13.18
CA ASN A 125 -5.63 10.15 -12.28
C ASN A 125 -5.71 9.64 -10.82
N ILE A 126 -4.59 9.18 -10.26
CA ILE A 126 -4.51 8.86 -8.82
C ILE A 126 -4.57 10.12 -7.95
N VAL A 127 -4.20 11.26 -8.55
CA VAL A 127 -4.47 12.61 -8.09
C VAL A 127 -5.31 13.28 -9.19
N PRO A 128 -6.33 14.08 -8.85
CA PRO A 128 -7.15 14.77 -9.86
C PRO A 128 -6.29 15.56 -10.86
N ASP A 129 -6.56 15.38 -12.15
CA ASP A 129 -5.87 16.03 -13.26
C ASP A 129 -4.35 15.76 -13.37
N PHE A 130 -3.87 14.63 -12.83
CA PHE A 130 -2.44 14.27 -12.93
C PHE A 130 -2.11 13.29 -14.06
N LYS A 131 -3.08 12.64 -14.70
CA LYS A 131 -2.80 11.77 -15.85
C LYS A 131 -2.05 12.52 -16.95
N GLY A 132 -0.92 11.95 -17.38
CA GLY A 132 -0.02 12.53 -18.37
C GLY A 132 0.92 13.62 -17.83
N LYS A 133 0.86 13.95 -16.54
CA LYS A 133 1.84 14.85 -15.90
C LYS A 133 3.09 14.08 -15.51
N THR A 134 4.20 14.81 -15.52
CA THR A 134 5.52 14.30 -15.16
C THR A 134 6.15 15.18 -14.09
N VAL A 135 6.76 14.57 -13.07
CA VAL A 135 7.48 15.25 -11.99
C VAL A 135 8.96 14.87 -12.03
N LYS A 136 9.83 15.85 -12.26
CA LYS A 136 11.30 15.69 -12.35
C LYS A 136 11.98 16.21 -11.09
N ASN A 137 11.85 15.50 -9.99
CA ASN A 137 12.40 15.91 -8.69
C ASN A 137 13.74 15.23 -8.34
N GLY A 138 14.26 14.33 -9.21
CA GLY A 138 15.49 13.58 -8.96
C GLY A 138 15.39 12.53 -7.85
N LEU A 139 14.18 12.26 -7.33
CA LEU A 139 13.97 11.23 -6.31
C LEU A 139 14.17 9.84 -6.93
N ARG A 140 15.06 9.04 -6.34
CA ARG A 140 15.29 7.63 -6.68
C ARG A 140 14.35 6.73 -5.88
N HIS A 141 13.83 5.69 -6.54
CA HIS A 141 12.80 4.80 -5.94
C HIS A 141 13.34 3.53 -5.30
N TYR A 142 14.43 2.95 -5.83
CA TYR A 142 15.10 1.74 -5.31
C TYR A 142 14.20 0.48 -5.17
N GLY A 143 13.08 0.43 -5.89
CA GLY A 143 12.14 -0.69 -5.89
C GLY A 143 12.40 -1.73 -6.99
N LEU A 144 11.47 -2.67 -7.10
CA LEU A 144 11.54 -3.82 -8.01
C LEU A 144 11.48 -3.41 -9.49
N GLU A 145 12.30 -4.05 -10.30
CA GLU A 145 12.20 -3.98 -11.76
C GLU A 145 10.84 -4.52 -12.24
N ALA A 146 10.35 -4.00 -13.37
CA ALA A 146 9.09 -4.40 -14.00
C ALA A 146 8.96 -5.92 -14.20
N ALA A 147 10.07 -6.57 -14.55
CA ALA A 147 10.12 -8.00 -14.82
C ALA A 147 9.75 -8.89 -13.61
N ASN A 148 9.70 -8.35 -12.39
CA ASN A 148 9.26 -9.09 -11.21
C ASN A 148 7.73 -9.19 -11.11
N PHE A 149 6.97 -8.33 -11.77
CA PHE A 149 5.52 -8.29 -11.64
C PHE A 149 4.81 -9.20 -12.66
N LYS A 150 3.58 -9.61 -12.33
CA LYS A 150 2.68 -10.32 -13.25
C LYS A 150 2.28 -9.41 -14.41
N GLU A 151 1.97 -9.99 -15.58
CA GLU A 151 1.62 -9.19 -16.76
C GLU A 151 0.31 -8.41 -16.63
N ASN A 152 -0.59 -8.82 -15.73
CA ASN A 152 -1.90 -8.22 -15.53
C ASN A 152 -1.96 -7.14 -14.44
N ILE A 153 -0.82 -6.74 -13.84
CA ILE A 153 -0.81 -5.62 -12.90
C ILE A 153 -1.15 -4.30 -13.63
N GLU A 154 -1.92 -3.45 -12.98
CA GLU A 154 -2.19 -2.11 -13.51
C GLU A 154 -1.08 -1.15 -13.03
N ILE A 155 -0.37 -0.53 -13.97
CA ILE A 155 0.66 0.46 -13.66
C ILE A 155 0.02 1.85 -13.62
N LEU A 156 -0.01 2.46 -12.44
CA LEU A 156 -0.62 3.77 -12.21
C LEU A 156 0.37 4.92 -12.40
N VAL A 157 1.64 4.68 -12.05
CA VAL A 157 2.74 5.63 -12.17
C VAL A 157 4.01 4.88 -12.54
N THR A 158 4.77 5.41 -13.50
CA THR A 158 6.11 4.91 -13.86
C THR A 158 7.19 5.90 -13.44
N ALA A 159 8.45 5.49 -13.47
CA ALA A 159 9.52 6.46 -13.32
C ALA A 159 9.57 7.38 -14.54
N GLN A 160 9.97 8.63 -14.33
CA GLN A 160 10.19 9.55 -15.44
C GLN A 160 11.43 9.16 -16.23
N SER A 161 12.50 8.71 -15.55
CA SER A 161 13.75 8.32 -16.21
C SER A 161 13.70 6.95 -16.87
N ASN A 162 12.76 6.09 -16.46
CA ASN A 162 12.56 4.74 -17.00
C ASN A 162 11.04 4.46 -17.14
N PRO A 163 10.46 4.58 -18.36
CA PRO A 163 9.04 4.38 -18.59
C PRO A 163 8.52 2.97 -18.27
N ASP A 164 9.41 1.98 -18.22
CA ASP A 164 9.03 0.59 -17.91
C ASP A 164 9.05 0.33 -16.40
N TYR A 165 9.74 1.17 -15.62
CA TYR A 165 9.84 1.00 -14.18
C TYR A 165 8.52 1.37 -13.46
N PRO A 166 7.86 0.43 -12.78
CA PRO A 166 6.61 0.71 -12.09
C PRO A 166 6.85 1.32 -10.70
N VAL A 167 6.39 2.55 -10.49
CA VAL A 167 6.50 3.24 -9.19
C VAL A 167 5.28 2.95 -8.32
N ILE A 168 4.08 3.03 -8.91
CA ILE A 168 2.83 2.70 -8.23
C ILE A 168 2.08 1.69 -9.09
N VAL A 169 1.78 0.56 -8.47
CA VAL A 169 1.05 -0.56 -9.10
C VAL A 169 -0.27 -0.79 -8.39
N LYS A 170 -1.20 -1.42 -9.09
CA LYS A 170 -2.43 -1.94 -8.54
C LYS A 170 -2.60 -3.38 -9.01
N ASN A 171 -2.60 -4.29 -8.04
CA ASN A 171 -3.01 -5.66 -8.27
C ASN A 171 -4.54 -5.75 -8.11
N LYS A 172 -5.23 -6.36 -9.08
CA LYS A 172 -6.70 -6.53 -9.07
C LYS A 172 -7.13 -7.92 -8.60
N GLU A 173 -6.22 -8.88 -8.63
CA GLU A 173 -6.55 -10.28 -8.43
C GLU A 173 -5.62 -10.86 -7.35
N ILE A 174 -6.24 -11.36 -6.29
CA ILE A 174 -5.56 -12.18 -5.28
C ILE A 174 -6.14 -13.58 -5.41
N ASN A 175 -5.39 -14.45 -6.10
CA ASN A 175 -5.74 -15.85 -6.26
C ASN A 175 -4.99 -16.67 -5.21
N ASN A 176 -5.71 -17.56 -4.52
CA ASN A 176 -5.13 -18.47 -3.51
C ASN A 176 -4.32 -19.63 -4.12
N GLU A 177 -4.19 -19.68 -5.45
CA GLU A 177 -3.54 -20.78 -6.18
C GLU A 177 -2.16 -20.42 -6.75
N ASP A 178 -1.64 -19.23 -6.43
CA ASP A 178 -0.24 -18.89 -6.65
C ASP A 178 0.57 -19.15 -5.37
#